data_AF-A0A0D8XMZ8-F1
#
_entry.id   AF-A0A0D8XMZ8-F1
#
_cell.length_a   1.000
_cell.length_b   1.000
_cell.length_c   1.000
_cell.angle_alpha   90.00
_cell.angle_beta   90.00
_cell.angle_gamma   90.00
#
_symmetry.space_group_name_H-M   'P 1'
#
loop_
_entity.id
_entity.type
_entity.pdbx_description
1 polymer ?
#
loop_
_entity_poly.entity_id
_entity_poly.type
_entity_poly.pdbx_seq_one_letter_code
_entity_poly.pdbx_strand_id
1 'polypeptide(L)'
;MVIVERLLKNEVNELTTAVVSSESPRPTCRYTLHKESANGPLVKLAQVGDLIYHVWDCPSDVYGMMIHDCSIIDGKGNNHTVIDSKG
;
A
#
# COMPACT_ATOMS: atom_id res chain seq x y z
N MET A 1 7.84 -6.12 -2.67
CA MET A 1 8.23 -5.65 -1.32
C MET A 1 7.21 -6.19 -0.34
N VAL A 2 7.60 -6.50 0.90
CA VAL A 2 6.71 -7.10 1.92
C VAL A 2 6.91 -6.34 3.21
N ILE A 3 5.87 -5.65 3.68
CA ILE A 3 5.89 -4.88 4.94
C ILE A 3 5.11 -5.66 6.00
N VAL A 4 5.66 -5.68 7.21
CA VAL A 4 5.30 -6.56 8.32
C VAL A 4 5.38 -5.75 9.62
N GLU A 5 4.29 -5.08 10.00
CA GLU A 5 4.33 -4.01 11.01
C GLU A 5 3.15 -3.99 12.01
N ARG A 6 3.28 -3.12 13.02
CA ARG A 6 2.27 -2.81 14.05
C ARG A 6 1.93 -1.31 14.01
N LEU A 7 0.64 -0.99 14.16
CA LEU A 7 -0.01 0.23 13.64
C LEU A 7 0.23 1.53 14.48
N LEU A 8 0.87 2.59 13.94
CA LEU A 8 1.05 3.96 14.53
C LEU A 8 1.07 5.10 13.44
N LYS A 9 1.39 6.40 13.74
CA LYS A 9 0.84 7.64 13.10
C LYS A 9 1.74 8.49 12.13
N ASN A 10 1.34 9.42 11.19
CA ASN A 10 0.10 10.18 10.76
C ASN A 10 0.19 10.75 9.28
N GLU A 11 -0.92 11.11 8.60
CA GLU A 11 -1.14 11.41 7.12
C GLU A 11 -0.52 12.66 6.40
N VAL A 12 -0.66 12.70 5.03
CA VAL A 12 -0.18 13.72 4.03
C VAL A 12 -1.14 13.86 2.81
N ASN A 13 -1.04 14.90 1.93
CA ASN A 13 -1.93 15.18 0.77
C ASN A 13 -1.27 15.99 -0.41
N GLU A 14 -1.97 16.09 -1.57
CA GLU A 14 -1.82 17.01 -2.75
C GLU A 14 -1.05 16.57 -4.06
N LEU A 15 -1.25 17.31 -5.17
CA LEU A 15 -1.30 16.87 -6.60
C LEU A 15 -0.75 17.98 -7.57
N THR A 16 -0.46 17.88 -8.89
CA THR A 16 -0.18 16.85 -9.96
C THR A 16 0.35 17.56 -11.24
N THR A 17 0.91 16.85 -12.26
CA THR A 17 1.52 17.47 -13.49
C THR A 17 1.18 16.72 -14.82
N ALA A 18 1.44 17.35 -15.98
CA ALA A 18 0.98 16.98 -17.34
C ALA A 18 1.79 15.88 -18.08
N VAL A 19 1.27 15.41 -19.23
CA VAL A 19 1.64 14.14 -19.91
C VAL A 19 2.18 14.35 -21.34
N VAL A 20 3.15 13.53 -21.77
CA VAL A 20 3.61 13.39 -23.17
C VAL A 20 3.31 11.96 -23.65
N SER A 21 2.71 11.83 -24.84
CA SER A 21 2.05 10.59 -25.27
C SER A 21 2.99 9.56 -25.92
N SER A 22 3.70 8.80 -25.09
CA SER A 22 4.16 7.44 -25.41
C SER A 22 3.95 6.49 -24.24
N GLU A 23 2.82 6.66 -23.52
CA GLU A 23 2.47 5.81 -22.38
C GLU A 23 2.19 4.38 -22.83
N SER A 24 2.91 3.42 -22.23
CA SER A 24 2.43 2.04 -22.19
C SER A 24 1.19 1.98 -21.28
N PRO A 25 0.26 1.03 -21.49
CA PRO A 25 -0.92 0.91 -20.63
C PRO A 25 -0.49 0.73 -19.17
N ARG A 26 -0.98 1.63 -18.30
CA ARG A 26 -0.67 1.60 -16.87
C ARG A 26 -1.18 0.27 -16.27
N PRO A 27 -0.38 -0.42 -15.45
CA PRO A 27 -0.73 -1.76 -14.98
C PRO A 27 -1.92 -1.74 -14.01
N THR A 28 -2.75 -2.77 -14.06
CA THR A 28 -3.85 -2.96 -13.10
C THR A 28 -3.29 -3.45 -11.77
N CYS A 29 -3.09 -2.53 -10.84
CA CYS A 29 -2.64 -2.83 -9.49
C CYS A 29 -3.72 -3.50 -8.64
N ARG A 30 -3.32 -4.45 -7.79
CA ARG A 30 -4.14 -5.08 -6.75
C ARG A 30 -3.43 -4.98 -5.40
N TYR A 31 -4.20 -4.75 -4.35
CA TYR A 31 -3.74 -4.69 -2.96
C TYR A 31 -4.52 -5.71 -2.13
N THR A 32 -3.81 -6.51 -1.33
CA THR A 32 -4.39 -7.56 -0.48
C THR A 32 -3.70 -7.64 0.87
N LEU A 33 -4.46 -8.08 1.88
CA LEU A 33 -3.96 -8.36 3.24
C LEU A 33 -3.95 -9.87 3.46
N HIS A 34 -2.82 -10.41 3.90
CA HIS A 34 -2.63 -11.84 4.16
C HIS A 34 -2.18 -12.08 5.61
N LYS A 35 -2.53 -13.23 6.19
CA LYS A 35 -2.05 -13.63 7.52
C LYS A 35 -0.83 -14.54 7.40
N GLU A 36 0.08 -14.48 8.38
CA GLU A 36 1.24 -15.39 8.57
C GLU A 36 2.33 -15.36 7.49
N SER A 37 2.01 -15.08 6.23
CA SER A 37 2.97 -14.81 5.14
C SER A 37 2.32 -14.02 4.01
N ALA A 38 3.15 -13.48 3.09
CA ALA A 38 2.67 -12.78 1.89
C ALA A 38 1.84 -13.66 0.93
N ASN A 39 1.95 -14.99 1.04
CA ASN A 39 1.14 -15.95 0.27
C ASN A 39 0.08 -16.66 1.13
N GLY A 40 -0.17 -16.15 2.35
CA GLY A 40 -1.11 -16.75 3.31
C GLY A 40 -2.59 -16.53 2.98
N PRO A 41 -3.51 -16.94 3.86
CA PRO A 41 -4.94 -16.71 3.67
C PRO A 41 -5.28 -15.21 3.70
N LEU A 42 -6.22 -14.80 2.85
CA LEU A 42 -6.72 -13.42 2.81
C LEU A 42 -7.44 -13.03 4.11
N VAL A 43 -7.09 -11.86 4.63
CA VAL A 43 -7.60 -11.33 5.90
C VAL A 43 -8.75 -10.36 5.67
N LYS A 44 -9.85 -10.57 6.40
CA LYS A 44 -10.99 -9.64 6.49
C LYS A 44 -11.16 -9.02 7.88
N LEU A 45 -10.60 -9.66 8.91
CA LEU A 45 -10.61 -9.24 10.31
C LEU A 45 -9.29 -9.67 10.94
N ALA A 46 -8.66 -8.77 11.70
CA ALA A 46 -7.40 -9.02 12.41
C ALA A 46 -7.56 -8.63 13.89
N GLN A 47 -6.79 -9.27 14.77
CA GLN A 47 -6.74 -8.94 16.20
C GLN A 47 -5.46 -8.15 16.54
N VAL A 48 -5.50 -7.39 17.63
CA VAL A 48 -4.32 -6.63 18.08
C VAL A 48 -3.20 -7.60 18.44
N GLY A 49 -2.11 -7.54 17.67
CA GLY A 49 -0.95 -8.43 17.81
C GLY A 49 -0.78 -9.44 16.68
N ASP A 50 -1.82 -9.64 15.84
CA ASP A 50 -1.71 -10.42 14.59
C ASP A 50 -0.61 -9.88 13.67
N LEU A 51 0.06 -10.78 12.95
CA LEU A 51 1.03 -10.43 11.92
C LEU A 51 0.36 -10.40 10.55
N ILE A 52 0.14 -9.19 10.03
CA ILE A 52 -0.53 -8.94 8.75
C ILE A 52 0.50 -8.54 7.70
N TYR A 53 0.39 -9.18 6.54
CA TYR A 53 1.24 -8.99 5.38
C TYR A 53 0.49 -8.13 4.37
N HIS A 54 1.02 -6.93 4.13
CA HIS A 54 0.50 -6.03 3.10
C HIS A 54 1.17 -6.38 1.76
N VAL A 55 0.35 -6.72 0.77
CA VAL A 55 0.80 -7.22 -0.53
C VAL A 55 0.25 -6.33 -1.64
N TRP A 56 1.14 -5.81 -2.48
CA TRP A 56 0.82 -5.07 -3.69
C TRP A 56 1.32 -5.87 -4.91
N ASP A 57 0.49 -5.96 -5.93
CA ASP A 57 0.74 -6.67 -7.19
C ASP A 57 0.34 -5.77 -8.37
N CYS A 58 1.34 -5.30 -9.13
CA CYS A 58 1.17 -4.44 -10.31
C CYS A 58 2.01 -5.02 -11.47
N PRO A 59 1.55 -6.08 -12.16
CA PRO A 59 2.36 -6.77 -13.15
C PRO A 59 2.62 -5.89 -14.39
N SER A 60 3.90 -5.70 -14.73
CA SER A 60 4.34 -4.94 -15.90
C SER A 60 5.78 -5.31 -16.30
N ASP A 61 6.03 -5.41 -17.61
CA ASP A 61 7.38 -5.59 -18.16
C ASP A 61 8.15 -4.25 -18.34
N VAL A 62 7.48 -3.11 -18.13
CA VAL A 62 8.01 -1.76 -18.42
C VAL A 62 7.92 -0.78 -17.23
N TYR A 63 7.07 -1.05 -16.24
CA TYR A 63 6.93 -0.21 -15.05
C TYR A 63 7.38 -0.95 -13.78
N GLY A 64 8.29 -0.32 -13.02
CA GLY A 64 8.56 -0.71 -11.64
C GLY A 64 7.49 -0.18 -10.68
N MET A 65 7.25 -0.89 -9.57
CA MET A 65 6.31 -0.49 -8.53
C MET A 65 7.06 0.05 -7.31
N MET A 66 6.74 1.29 -6.92
CA MET A 66 7.09 1.88 -5.62
C MET A 66 5.78 2.20 -4.88
N ILE A 67 5.78 2.08 -3.56
CA ILE A 67 4.68 2.54 -2.70
C ILE A 67 5.22 3.72 -1.89
N HIS A 68 4.46 4.79 -1.81
CA HIS A 68 4.74 5.98 -1.00
C HIS A 68 3.44 6.47 -0.35
N ASP A 69 3.55 7.30 0.69
CA ASP A 69 2.41 7.94 1.40
C ASP A 69 1.28 6.97 1.83
N CYS A 70 1.66 5.78 2.31
CA CYS A 70 0.68 4.79 2.79
C CYS A 70 0.18 5.16 4.18
N SER A 71 -1.15 5.17 4.36
CA SER A 71 -1.82 5.79 5.51
C SER A 71 -3.10 5.04 5.91
N ILE A 72 -3.29 4.77 7.21
CA ILE A 72 -4.43 4.00 7.77
C ILE A 72 -5.41 4.90 8.55
N ILE A 73 -6.60 5.15 8.00
CA ILE A 73 -7.64 6.00 8.60
C ILE A 73 -8.48 5.22 9.63
N ASP A 74 -8.70 5.78 10.83
CA ASP A 74 -9.46 5.14 11.93
C ASP A 74 -10.99 5.36 11.88
N GLY A 75 -11.46 6.12 10.89
CA GLY A 75 -12.86 6.51 10.71
C GLY A 75 -13.35 7.66 11.62
N LYS A 76 -12.49 8.19 12.49
CA LYS A 76 -12.78 9.31 13.42
C LYS A 76 -11.99 10.58 13.10
N GLY A 77 -11.35 10.63 11.93
CA GLY A 77 -10.46 11.72 11.54
C GLY A 77 -9.03 11.58 12.07
N ASN A 78 -8.64 10.43 12.64
CA ASN A 78 -7.24 10.07 12.73
C ASN A 78 -6.83 9.25 11.52
N ASN A 79 -5.59 9.46 11.08
CA ASN A 79 -4.94 8.63 10.09
C ASN A 79 -3.51 8.34 10.55
N HIS A 80 -2.89 7.33 9.95
CA HIS A 80 -1.70 6.65 10.45
C HIS A 80 -0.73 6.32 9.31
N THR A 81 0.27 7.16 9.06
CA THR A 81 1.29 6.91 8.02
C THR A 81 2.22 5.77 8.41
N VAL A 82 2.40 4.87 7.45
CA VAL A 82 3.20 3.64 7.51
C VAL A 82 4.40 3.72 6.55
N ILE A 83 4.23 4.42 5.43
CA ILE A 83 5.26 4.60 4.39
C ILE A 83 5.20 6.09 4.01
N ASP A 84 6.32 6.81 4.06
CA ASP A 84 6.32 8.25 3.76
C ASP A 84 6.46 8.53 2.25
N SER A 85 6.45 9.81 1.87
CA SER A 85 6.65 10.32 0.49
C SER A 85 7.91 9.81 -0.26
N LYS A 86 8.82 9.08 0.40
CA LYS A 86 10.06 8.54 -0.16
C LYS A 86 10.08 7.01 -0.33
N GLY A 87 9.10 6.29 0.23
CA GLY A 87 9.04 4.82 0.28
C GLY A 87 9.62 4.22 1.56
#